data_AF-A0A6A6Y9H9-F1
#
_entry.id   AF-A0A6A6Y9H9-F1
#
_cell.length_a   1.000
_cell.length_b   1.000
_cell.length_c   1.000
_cell.angle_alpha   90.00
_cell.angle_beta   90.00
_cell.angle_gamma   90.00
#
_symmetry.space_group_name_H-M   'P 1'
#
loop_
_entity.id
_entity.type
_entity.pdbx_description
1 polymer ?
#
loop_
_entity_poly.entity_id
_entity_poly.type
_entity_poly.pdbx_seq_one_letter_code
_entity_poly.pdbx_strand_id
1 'polypeptide(L)'
;MYLRALQGYEKALGQEAVKTYIPALNTAQNMAVLFQQTGRTQKAEGLYEQALFSVEAVFGRTSNRYCSIAKILDALRNNREHET
;
A
#
# COMPACT_ATOMS: atom_id res chain seq x y z
N MET A 1 4.88 -14.34 -4.50
CA MET A 1 3.91 -14.21 -5.62
C MET A 1 3.60 -12.75 -5.95
N TYR A 2 3.22 -11.92 -4.96
CA TYR A 2 2.86 -10.50 -5.20
C TYR A 2 3.92 -9.65 -5.93
N LEU A 3 5.21 -9.77 -5.56
CA LEU A 3 6.30 -9.06 -6.24
C LEU A 3 6.38 -9.35 -7.74
N ARG A 4 6.23 -10.62 -8.13
CA ARG A 4 6.27 -11.03 -9.55
C ARG A 4 5.08 -10.48 -10.33
N ALA A 5 3.91 -10.39 -9.69
CA ALA A 5 2.72 -9.80 -10.31
C ALA A 5 2.91 -8.29 -10.55
N LEU A 6 3.43 -7.55 -9.55
CA LEU A 6 3.72 -6.12 -9.69
C LEU A 6 4.72 -5.84 -10.83
N GLN A 7 5.81 -6.60 -10.91
CA GLN A 7 6.77 -6.48 -12.01
C GLN A 7 6.15 -6.78 -13.38
N GLY A 8 5.23 -7.75 -13.45
CA GLY A 8 4.47 -8.04 -14.66
C GLY A 8 3.59 -6.86 -15.09
N TYR A 9 2.89 -6.25 -14.14
CA TYR A 9 2.07 -5.07 -14.40
C TYR A 9 2.90 -3.86 -14.81
N GLU A 10 4.01 -3.59 -14.13
CA GLU A 10 4.97 -2.53 -14.49
C GLU A 10 5.49 -2.70 -15.91
N LYS A 11 5.87 -3.93 -16.29
CA LYS A 11 6.36 -4.23 -17.63
C LYS A 11 5.29 -4.06 -18.71
N ALA A 12 4.04 -4.38 -18.40
CA ALA A 12 2.94 -4.34 -19.37
C ALA A 12 2.33 -2.94 -19.53
N LEU A 13 2.23 -2.17 -18.45
CA LEU A 13 1.50 -0.90 -18.39
C LEU A 13 2.43 0.32 -18.31
N GLY A 14 3.69 0.12 -17.93
CA GLY A 14 4.60 1.19 -17.60
C GLY A 14 4.45 1.68 -16.15
N GLN A 15 5.50 2.36 -15.67
CA GLN A 15 5.65 2.74 -14.26
C GLN A 15 4.60 3.74 -13.76
N GLU A 16 3.99 4.52 -14.66
CA GLU A 16 2.98 5.51 -14.26
C GLU A 16 1.58 4.90 -14.22
N ALA A 17 1.18 4.17 -15.28
CA ALA A 17 -0.15 3.57 -15.33
C ALA A 17 -0.34 2.44 -14.30
N VAL A 18 0.72 1.73 -13.92
CA VAL A 18 0.63 0.69 -12.87
C VAL A 18 0.25 1.26 -11.50
N LYS A 19 0.60 2.53 -11.20
CA LYS A 19 0.25 3.19 -9.94
C LYS A 19 -1.23 3.51 -9.80
N THR A 20 -1.99 3.49 -10.89
CA THR A 20 -3.45 3.70 -10.87
C THR A 20 -4.21 2.44 -11.29
N TYR A 21 -3.50 1.37 -11.65
CA TYR A 21 -4.09 0.11 -12.05
C TYR A 21 -4.60 -0.68 -10.83
N ILE A 22 -5.92 -0.83 -10.73
CA ILE A 22 -6.60 -1.41 -9.56
C ILE A 22 -6.02 -2.77 -9.11
N PRO A 23 -5.72 -3.73 -10.01
CA PRO A 23 -5.11 -5.01 -9.61
C PRO A 23 -3.70 -4.87 -9.00
N ALA A 24 -2.90 -3.92 -9.47
CA ALA A 24 -1.60 -3.62 -8.85
C ALA A 24 -1.79 -3.03 -7.44
N LEU A 25 -2.81 -2.18 -7.25
CA LEU A 25 -3.13 -1.62 -5.92
C LEU A 25 -3.57 -2.69 -4.93
N ASN A 26 -4.45 -3.60 -5.36
CA ASN A 26 -4.85 -4.74 -4.54
C ASN A 26 -3.64 -5.59 -4.15
N THR A 27 -2.71 -5.79 -5.08
CA THR A 27 -1.48 -6.56 -4.86
C THR A 27 -0.57 -5.90 -3.84
N ALA A 28 -0.31 -4.59 -3.97
CA ALA A 28 0.51 -3.82 -3.04
C ALA A 28 -0.10 -3.80 -1.63
N GLN A 29 -1.42 -3.62 -1.53
CA GLN A 29 -2.14 -3.61 -0.26
C GLN A 29 -2.07 -4.98 0.45
N ASN A 30 -2.26 -6.08 -0.27
CA ASN A 30 -2.14 -7.42 0.32
C ASN A 30 -0.71 -7.69 0.81
N MET A 31 0.29 -7.15 0.12
CA MET A 31 1.68 -7.27 0.52
C MET A 31 1.99 -6.42 1.77
N ALA A 32 1.38 -5.24 1.91
CA ALA A 32 1.48 -4.42 3.12
C ALA A 32 0.89 -5.13 4.34
N VAL A 33 -0.29 -5.73 4.20
CA VAL A 33 -0.93 -6.56 5.25
C VAL A 33 -0.02 -7.71 5.67
N LEU A 34 0.58 -8.41 4.70
CA LEU A 34 1.50 -9.52 4.98
C LEU A 34 2.74 -9.04 5.76
N PHE A 35 3.31 -7.87 5.41
CA PHE A 35 4.44 -7.31 6.15
C PHE A 35 4.06 -6.91 7.57
N GLN A 36 2.87 -6.36 7.77
CA GLN A 36 2.35 -6.06 9.10
C GLN A 36 2.21 -7.34 9.95
N GLN A 37 1.61 -8.39 9.39
CA GLN A 37 1.44 -9.68 10.08
C GLN A 37 2.75 -10.41 10.38
N THR A 38 3.79 -10.15 9.58
CA THR A 38 5.12 -10.76 9.76
C THR A 38 6.08 -9.90 10.60
N GLY A 39 5.57 -8.86 11.26
CA GLY A 39 6.36 -7.97 12.13
C GLY A 39 7.30 -7.03 11.39
N ARG A 40 7.18 -6.92 10.05
CA ARG A 40 8.01 -6.04 9.22
C ARG A 40 7.36 -4.66 9.09
N THR A 41 7.14 -4.00 10.21
CA THR A 41 6.38 -2.74 10.35
C THR A 41 6.86 -1.66 9.37
N GLN A 42 8.17 -1.43 9.26
CA GLN A 42 8.75 -0.41 8.37
C GLN A 42 8.46 -0.68 6.88
N LYS A 43 8.46 -1.96 6.47
CA LYS A 43 8.12 -2.34 5.09
C LYS A 43 6.63 -2.23 4.81
N ALA A 44 5.79 -2.53 5.82
CA ALA A 44 4.35 -2.35 5.73
C ALA A 44 4.00 -0.87 5.58
N GLU A 45 4.61 -0.01 6.39
CA GLU A 45 4.42 1.45 6.35
C GLU A 45 4.69 2.01 4.95
N GLY A 46 5.87 1.76 4.37
CA GLY A 46 6.20 2.28 3.04
C GLY A 46 5.25 1.77 1.93
N LEU A 47 4.75 0.53 2.02
CA LEU A 47 3.76 0.04 1.07
C LEU A 47 2.38 0.67 1.27
N TYR A 48 1.97 0.91 2.51
CA TYR A 48 0.71 1.61 2.79
C TYR A 48 0.77 3.08 2.35
N GLU A 49 1.91 3.76 2.47
CA GLU A 49 2.10 5.11 1.95
C GLU A 49 1.95 5.16 0.43
N GLN A 50 2.60 4.24 -0.28
CA GLN A 50 2.45 4.12 -1.73
C GLN A 50 0.99 3.81 -2.11
N ALA A 51 0.34 2.88 -1.40
CA ALA A 51 -1.05 2.52 -1.65
C ALA A 51 -2.01 3.68 -1.37
N LEU A 52 -1.75 4.50 -0.36
CA LEU A 52 -2.56 5.68 -0.03
C LEU A 52 -2.54 6.69 -1.18
N PHE A 53 -1.35 7.03 -1.70
CA PHE A 53 -1.19 7.92 -2.85
C PHE A 53 -1.96 7.42 -4.07
N SER A 54 -1.81 6.13 -4.38
CA SER A 54 -2.50 5.51 -5.51
C SER A 54 -4.02 5.46 -5.34
N VAL A 55 -4.50 5.14 -4.14
CA VAL A 55 -5.95 5.09 -3.85
C VAL A 55 -6.56 6.48 -3.88
N GLU A 56 -5.84 7.49 -3.42
CA GLU A 56 -6.27 8.90 -3.56
C GLU A 56 -6.45 9.27 -5.04
N ALA A 57 -5.49 8.94 -5.89
CA ALA A 57 -5.54 9.26 -7.31
C ALA A 57 -6.70 8.57 -8.05
N VAL A 58 -7.09 7.36 -7.64
CA VAL A 58 -8.12 6.56 -8.34
C VAL A 58 -9.52 6.73 -7.74
N PHE A 59 -9.63 6.79 -6.42
CA PHE A 59 -10.91 6.74 -5.70
C PHE A 59 -11.21 8.00 -4.88
N GLY A 60 -10.24 8.91 -4.72
CA GLY A 60 -10.37 10.12 -3.92
C GLY A 60 -10.24 9.89 -2.40
N ARG A 61 -10.02 10.99 -1.67
CA ARG A 61 -9.77 11.01 -0.21
C ARG A 61 -10.99 10.62 0.64
N THR A 62 -12.20 10.71 0.09
CA THR A 62 -13.44 10.34 0.79
C THR A 62 -13.78 8.87 0.66
N SER A 63 -13.03 8.12 -0.15
CA SER A 63 -13.28 6.70 -0.32
C SER A 63 -13.01 5.92 0.97
N ASN A 64 -13.86 4.93 1.27
CA ASN A 64 -13.64 4.03 2.41
C ASN A 64 -12.24 3.40 2.37
N ARG A 65 -11.74 3.12 1.17
CA ARG A 65 -10.42 2.54 0.96
C ARG A 65 -9.29 3.48 1.40
N TYR A 66 -9.38 4.76 1.06
CA TYR A 66 -8.43 5.78 1.50
C TYR A 66 -8.44 5.89 3.04
N CYS A 67 -9.64 6.05 3.62
CA CYS A 67 -9.81 6.17 5.07
C CYS A 67 -9.26 4.96 5.84
N SER A 68 -9.43 3.73 5.33
CA SER A 68 -8.89 2.53 5.96
C SER A 68 -7.36 2.51 5.95
N ILE A 69 -6.72 2.85 4.82
CA ILE A 69 -5.26 2.87 4.72
C ILE A 69 -4.66 3.95 5.61
N ALA A 70 -5.27 5.15 5.64
CA ALA A 70 -4.84 6.25 6.51
C ALA A 70 -4.85 5.83 7.99
N LYS A 71 -5.93 5.22 8.48
CA LYS A 71 -6.03 4.73 9.85
C LYS A 71 -4.96 3.69 10.19
N ILE A 72 -4.62 2.81 9.24
CA ILE A 72 -3.57 1.82 9.44
C ILE A 72 -2.20 2.51 9.57
N LEU A 73 -1.89 3.48 8.70
CA LEU A 73 -0.64 4.23 8.77
C LEU A 73 -0.49 4.98 10.10
N ASP A 74 -1.54 5.63 10.57
CA ASP A 74 -1.52 6.32 11.86
C ASP A 74 -1.23 5.34 13.01
N ALA A 75 -1.85 4.16 13.00
CA ALA A 75 -1.59 3.13 14.00
C ALA A 75 -0.15 2.57 13.93
N LEU A 76 0.38 2.35 12.71
CA LEU A 76 1.75 1.87 12.53
C LEU A 76 2.79 2.88 13.02
N ARG A 77 2.55 4.18 12.80
CA ARG A 77 3.42 5.27 13.25
C ARG A 77 3.40 5.42 14.78
N ASN A 78 2.20 5.41 15.39
CA ASN A 78 2.07 5.47 16.84
C ASN A 78 2.79 4.31 17.53
N ASN A 79 2.67 3.09 16.99
CA ASN A 79 3.36 1.92 17.55
C ASN A 79 4.89 2.04 17.47
N ARG A 80 5.41 2.74 16.47
CA ARG A 80 6.86 2.96 16.31
C ARG A 80 7.43 3.93 17.35
N GLU A 81 6.64 4.92 17.76
CA GLU A 81 7.01 5.89 18.81
C GLU A 81 7.05 5.27 20.21
N HIS A 82 6.37 4.14 20.42
CA HIS A 82 6.35 3.42 21.70
C HIS A 82 7.42 2.33 21.83
N GLU A 83 8.18 2.03 20.76
CA GLU A 83 9.25 1.02 20.73
C GLU A 83 10.66 1.61 20.92
N THR A 84 10.79 2.93 21.13
CA THR A 84 12.06 3.64 21.41
C THR A 84 12.21 4.00 22.88
#